data_AF-A0A1F7W688-F1
#
_entry.id   AF-A0A1F7W688-F1
#
_cell.length_a   1.000
_cell.length_b   1.000
_cell.length_c   1.000
_cell.angle_alpha   90.00
_cell.angle_beta   90.00
_cell.angle_gamma   90.00
#
_symmetry.space_group_name_H-M   'P 1'
#
loop_
_entity.id
_entity.type
_entity.pdbx_description
1 polymer ?
#
loop_
_entity_poly.entity_id
_entity_poly.type
_entity_poly.pdbx_seq_one_letter_code
_entity_poly.pdbx_strand_id
1 'polypeptide(L)'
;MTKRHCKGAYVRIELPDEREELVSNFFELLREASEYAILRAHSIWKMSTKSTTGRTIYIEISDETFREDQERFREIAENNTGLFHLLMAMFFTKIHQEMKPRASVHKTRSRNSYLIAGMAQREFAHTCLFLKESDAAKIPDICTTAFGISGETWRTAFAGGRSVARVIHAFKYLGAETFFPIAYIDIQGRIDLLVRFPAKGLGLCIQIKTANSLKSVQYRFVPEVPFHQKEELTRDDQYFLIGITEFRNQNTGTWLPLEIQIGNMAYTEKYIDPPDSIKQGFEQMFQVLCFIHDPQSS
;
A
#
# COMPACT_ATOMS: atom_id res chain seq x y z
N MET A 1 16.43 26.88 -11.56
CA MET A 1 15.79 26.14 -10.44
C MET A 1 15.09 24.91 -11.01
N THR A 2 15.71 23.74 -10.89
CA THR A 2 15.17 22.46 -11.37
C THR A 2 13.99 22.06 -10.50
N LYS A 3 12.79 22.01 -11.11
CA LYS A 3 11.59 21.48 -10.46
C LYS A 3 11.88 20.04 -10.00
N ARG A 4 11.72 19.77 -8.71
CA ARG A 4 11.89 18.45 -8.09
C ARG A 4 10.71 17.57 -8.54
N HIS A 5 10.91 16.69 -9.52
CA HIS A 5 9.85 15.85 -10.07
C HIS A 5 9.98 14.41 -9.58
N CYS A 6 8.86 13.82 -9.13
CA CYS A 6 8.71 12.37 -9.11
C CYS A 6 8.48 11.95 -10.57
N LYS A 7 9.43 11.24 -11.17
CA LYS A 7 9.41 10.82 -12.59
C LYS A 7 9.30 9.32 -12.64
N GLY A 8 8.34 8.77 -13.39
CA GLY A 8 8.24 7.32 -13.61
C GLY A 8 6.82 6.78 -13.44
N ALA A 9 6.73 5.46 -13.24
CA ALA A 9 5.49 4.67 -13.20
C ALA A 9 4.70 4.79 -11.86
N TYR A 10 4.81 5.93 -11.17
CA TYR A 10 4.13 6.15 -9.90
C TYR A 10 2.68 6.58 -10.12
N VAL A 11 1.76 6.10 -9.28
CA VAL A 11 0.35 6.48 -9.38
C VAL A 11 0.10 7.67 -8.48
N ARG A 12 -0.11 8.85 -9.09
CA ARG A 12 -0.53 10.04 -8.34
C ARG A 12 -1.92 9.78 -7.78
N ILE A 13 -2.10 10.04 -6.49
CA ILE A 13 -3.38 9.89 -5.83
C ILE A 13 -4.14 11.21 -5.97
N GLU A 14 -5.29 11.17 -6.61
CA GLU A 14 -6.25 12.25 -6.70
C GLU A 14 -7.48 11.87 -5.87
N LEU A 15 -7.99 12.79 -5.05
CA LEU A 15 -9.20 12.55 -4.27
C LEU A 15 -10.38 13.06 -5.07
N PRO A 16 -11.53 12.37 -5.01
CA PRO A 16 -12.73 12.88 -5.66
C PRO A 16 -13.26 14.12 -4.91
N ASP A 17 -13.97 14.98 -5.63
CA ASP A 17 -14.63 16.15 -5.04
C ASP A 17 -15.74 15.73 -4.07
N GLU A 18 -16.47 14.66 -4.42
CA GLU A 18 -17.49 14.04 -3.59
C GLU A 18 -17.24 12.54 -3.44
N ARG A 19 -17.50 11.99 -2.25
CA ARG A 19 -17.34 10.57 -1.97
C ARG A 19 -18.55 9.76 -2.40
N GLU A 20 -18.27 8.57 -2.90
CA GLU A 20 -19.26 7.66 -3.50
C GLU A 20 -19.90 6.74 -2.44
N GLU A 21 -21.10 6.27 -2.72
CA GLU A 21 -21.79 5.25 -1.93
C GLU A 21 -21.69 3.87 -2.60
N LEU A 22 -21.75 2.81 -1.81
CA LEU A 22 -21.85 1.45 -2.35
C LEU A 22 -23.24 1.20 -2.92
N VAL A 23 -23.27 0.57 -4.10
CA VAL A 23 -24.50 0.09 -4.74
C VAL A 23 -25.11 -1.07 -3.97
N SER A 24 -26.44 -1.21 -3.98
CA SER A 24 -27.15 -2.21 -3.16
C SER A 24 -26.73 -3.67 -3.39
N ASN A 25 -26.30 -4.04 -4.60
CA ASN A 25 -25.88 -5.39 -4.98
C ASN A 25 -24.37 -5.64 -4.80
N PHE A 26 -23.62 -4.76 -4.12
CA PHE A 26 -22.17 -4.86 -4.02
C PHE A 26 -21.67 -6.20 -3.44
N PHE A 27 -22.43 -6.84 -2.54
CA PHE A 27 -22.07 -8.14 -1.98
C PHE A 27 -21.96 -9.25 -3.03
N GLU A 28 -22.87 -9.29 -4.01
CA GLU A 28 -22.80 -10.28 -5.09
C GLU A 28 -21.60 -10.02 -6.00
N LEU A 29 -21.32 -8.75 -6.30
CA LEU A 29 -20.15 -8.36 -7.10
C LEU A 29 -18.84 -8.75 -6.40
N LEU A 30 -18.77 -8.62 -5.08
CA LEU A 30 -17.62 -9.08 -4.30
C LEU A 30 -17.46 -10.61 -4.32
N ARG A 31 -18.58 -11.34 -4.32
CA ARG A 31 -18.56 -12.81 -4.49
C ARG A 31 -17.97 -13.19 -5.85
N GLU A 32 -18.45 -12.57 -6.91
CA GLU A 32 -17.95 -12.79 -8.27
C GLU A 32 -16.45 -12.45 -8.40
N ALA A 33 -16.01 -11.35 -7.79
CA ALA A 33 -14.60 -10.98 -7.76
C ALA A 33 -13.74 -12.03 -7.04
N SER A 34 -14.22 -12.59 -5.93
CA SER A 34 -13.54 -13.67 -5.20
C SER A 34 -13.49 -14.98 -6.00
N GLU A 35 -14.59 -15.38 -6.64
CA GLU A 35 -14.64 -16.58 -7.48
C GLU A 35 -13.67 -16.46 -8.67
N TYR A 36 -13.65 -15.30 -9.32
CA TYR A 36 -12.74 -15.03 -10.42
C TYR A 36 -11.26 -15.00 -9.96
N ALA A 37 -10.98 -14.50 -8.75
CA ALA A 37 -9.66 -14.53 -8.15
C ALA A 37 -9.08 -15.94 -8.00
N ILE A 38 -9.92 -16.94 -7.67
CA ILE A 38 -9.47 -18.34 -7.58
C ILE A 38 -8.92 -18.81 -8.94
N LEU A 39 -9.65 -18.56 -10.02
CA LEU A 39 -9.23 -18.91 -11.37
C LEU A 39 -7.92 -18.20 -11.75
N ARG A 40 -7.81 -16.90 -11.42
CA ARG A 40 -6.60 -16.12 -11.68
C ARG A 40 -5.39 -16.65 -10.91
N ALA A 41 -5.56 -16.99 -9.63
CA ALA A 41 -4.50 -17.56 -8.81
C ALA A 41 -3.97 -18.87 -9.41
N HIS A 42 -4.86 -19.74 -9.90
CA HIS A 42 -4.47 -20.96 -10.60
C HIS A 42 -3.74 -20.71 -11.92
N SER A 43 -4.14 -19.69 -12.68
CA SER A 43 -3.44 -19.26 -13.91
C SER A 43 -2.01 -18.82 -13.60
N ILE A 44 -1.85 -17.87 -12.67
CA ILE A 44 -0.54 -17.34 -12.24
C ILE A 44 0.36 -18.46 -11.72
N TRP A 45 -0.20 -19.41 -10.96
CA TRP A 45 0.57 -20.53 -10.42
C TRP A 45 1.23 -21.40 -11.50
N LYS A 46 0.53 -21.57 -12.64
CA LYS A 46 0.98 -22.39 -13.77
C LYS A 46 1.96 -21.66 -14.68
N MET A 47 2.10 -20.34 -14.53
CA MET A 47 3.03 -19.54 -15.35
C MET A 47 4.48 -19.96 -15.11
N SER A 48 5.01 -20.69 -16.07
CA SER A 48 6.38 -21.18 -16.08
C SER A 48 6.87 -21.41 -17.50
N THR A 49 8.18 -21.40 -17.66
CA THR A 49 8.88 -21.79 -18.90
C THR A 49 9.90 -22.89 -18.60
N LYS A 50 10.41 -23.56 -19.63
CA LYS A 50 11.52 -24.51 -19.50
C LYS A 50 12.82 -23.84 -19.93
N SER A 51 13.88 -23.99 -19.13
CA SER A 51 15.23 -23.59 -19.50
C SER A 51 15.75 -24.43 -20.67
N THR A 52 16.83 -23.98 -21.29
CA THR A 52 17.60 -24.77 -22.27
C THR A 52 18.11 -26.10 -21.71
N THR A 53 18.26 -26.21 -20.38
CA THR A 53 18.63 -27.42 -19.64
C THR A 53 17.42 -28.23 -19.14
N GLY A 54 16.20 -27.88 -19.56
CA GLY A 54 14.96 -28.60 -19.19
C GLY A 54 14.39 -28.29 -17.81
N ARG A 55 14.96 -27.33 -17.06
CA ARG A 55 14.49 -26.94 -15.72
C ARG A 55 13.29 -26.00 -15.82
N THR A 56 12.30 -26.20 -14.96
CA THR A 56 11.15 -25.27 -14.86
C THR A 56 11.61 -23.95 -14.23
N ILE A 57 11.33 -22.84 -14.91
CA ILE A 57 11.54 -21.48 -14.44
C ILE A 57 10.17 -20.83 -14.25
N TYR A 58 9.87 -20.34 -13.06
CA TYR A 58 8.64 -19.61 -12.80
C TYR A 58 8.75 -18.15 -13.27
N ILE A 59 7.64 -17.62 -13.78
CA ILE A 59 7.60 -16.28 -14.36
C ILE A 59 7.29 -15.25 -13.27
N GLU A 60 8.06 -14.15 -13.26
CA GLU A 60 7.76 -12.97 -12.43
C GLU A 60 6.62 -12.17 -13.06
N ILE A 61 5.62 -11.81 -12.24
CA ILE A 61 4.48 -11.00 -12.69
C ILE A 61 4.66 -9.53 -12.30
N SER A 62 3.91 -8.65 -12.96
CA SER A 62 3.86 -7.20 -12.72
C SER A 62 2.41 -6.72 -12.62
N ASP A 63 2.19 -5.46 -12.23
CA ASP A 63 0.85 -4.85 -12.23
C ASP A 63 0.15 -4.99 -13.59
N GLU A 64 0.90 -4.88 -14.69
CA GLU A 64 0.40 -5.04 -16.07
C GLU A 64 -0.19 -6.43 -16.34
N THR A 65 0.24 -7.44 -15.57
CA THR A 65 -0.35 -8.79 -15.63
C THR A 65 -1.85 -8.75 -15.32
N PHE A 66 -2.33 -7.75 -14.59
CA PHE A 66 -3.72 -7.62 -14.19
C PHE A 66 -4.51 -6.59 -14.99
N ARG A 67 -3.98 -6.06 -16.11
CA ARG A 67 -4.65 -5.00 -16.88
C ARG A 67 -6.04 -5.41 -17.36
N GLU A 68 -6.19 -6.61 -17.92
CA GLU A 68 -7.50 -7.12 -18.36
C GLU A 68 -8.48 -7.29 -17.19
N ASP A 69 -7.98 -7.73 -16.03
CA ASP A 69 -8.80 -7.87 -14.81
C ASP A 69 -9.26 -6.47 -14.32
N GLN A 70 -8.38 -5.47 -14.38
CA GLN A 70 -8.70 -4.07 -14.05
C GLN A 70 -9.72 -3.48 -15.01
N GLU A 71 -9.60 -3.70 -16.32
CA GLU A 71 -10.56 -3.25 -17.33
C GLU A 71 -11.94 -3.86 -17.04
N ARG A 72 -12.00 -5.17 -16.79
CA ARG A 72 -13.24 -5.87 -16.43
C ARG A 72 -13.91 -5.32 -15.18
N PHE A 73 -13.16 -5.17 -14.08
CA PHE A 73 -13.76 -4.67 -12.83
C PHE A 73 -14.13 -3.19 -12.93
N ARG A 74 -13.47 -2.42 -13.79
CA ARG A 74 -13.86 -1.04 -14.10
C ARG A 74 -15.20 -1.02 -14.85
N GLU A 75 -15.40 -1.91 -15.81
CA GLU A 75 -16.70 -2.05 -16.50
C GLU A 75 -17.82 -2.43 -15.52
N ILE A 76 -17.58 -3.38 -14.60
CA ILE A 76 -18.55 -3.80 -13.59
C ILE A 76 -18.90 -2.67 -12.62
N ALA A 77 -17.91 -1.88 -12.22
CA ALA A 77 -18.11 -0.77 -11.28
C ALA A 77 -18.68 0.49 -11.95
N GLU A 78 -18.75 0.50 -13.29
CA GLU A 78 -19.17 1.65 -14.09
C GLU A 78 -18.40 2.93 -13.70
N ASN A 79 -19.09 3.91 -13.13
CA ASN A 79 -18.50 5.17 -12.70
C ASN A 79 -18.13 5.19 -11.20
N ASN A 80 -18.41 4.13 -10.45
CA ASN A 80 -18.17 4.08 -9.01
C ASN A 80 -16.74 3.63 -8.71
N THR A 81 -15.86 4.60 -8.53
CA THR A 81 -14.42 4.37 -8.37
C THR A 81 -14.09 3.64 -7.06
N GLY A 82 -14.81 3.96 -5.97
CA GLY A 82 -14.69 3.30 -4.68
C GLY A 82 -15.10 1.83 -4.74
N LEU A 83 -16.18 1.50 -5.45
CA LEU A 83 -16.57 0.12 -5.72
C LEU A 83 -15.52 -0.61 -6.57
N PHE A 84 -15.02 0.01 -7.63
CA PHE A 84 -13.93 -0.55 -8.46
C PHE A 84 -12.76 -1.00 -7.59
N HIS A 85 -12.26 -0.11 -6.73
CA HIS A 85 -11.14 -0.42 -5.85
C HIS A 85 -11.50 -1.48 -4.80
N LEU A 86 -12.74 -1.52 -4.30
CA LEU A 86 -13.18 -2.56 -3.36
C LEU A 86 -13.22 -3.96 -4.03
N LEU A 87 -13.68 -4.03 -5.28
CA LEU A 87 -13.66 -5.27 -6.07
C LEU A 87 -12.22 -5.75 -6.32
N MET A 88 -11.33 -4.83 -6.70
CA MET A 88 -9.91 -5.15 -6.89
C MET A 88 -9.24 -5.59 -5.57
N ALA A 89 -9.57 -4.96 -4.44
CA ALA A 89 -9.06 -5.34 -3.12
C ALA A 89 -9.52 -6.75 -2.71
N MET A 90 -10.79 -7.08 -2.93
CA MET A 90 -11.33 -8.44 -2.77
C MET A 90 -10.59 -9.45 -3.65
N PHE A 91 -10.46 -9.14 -4.94
CA PHE A 91 -9.80 -9.98 -5.91
C PHE A 91 -8.34 -10.28 -5.51
N PHE A 92 -7.53 -9.26 -5.23
CA PHE A 92 -6.12 -9.45 -4.86
C PHE A 92 -5.95 -10.14 -3.51
N THR A 93 -6.79 -9.84 -2.53
CA THR A 93 -6.73 -10.50 -1.21
C THR A 93 -7.00 -11.99 -1.34
N LYS A 94 -7.99 -12.37 -2.17
CA LYS A 94 -8.27 -13.78 -2.45
C LYS A 94 -7.12 -14.46 -3.19
N ILE A 95 -6.57 -13.84 -4.23
CA ILE A 95 -5.38 -14.39 -4.93
C ILE A 95 -4.22 -14.61 -3.93
N HIS A 96 -3.93 -13.62 -3.09
CA HIS A 96 -2.86 -13.73 -2.09
C HIS A 96 -3.10 -14.92 -1.16
N GLN A 97 -4.33 -15.09 -0.66
CA GLN A 97 -4.67 -16.21 0.21
C GLN A 97 -4.47 -17.57 -0.48
N GLU A 98 -4.87 -17.71 -1.74
CA GLU A 98 -4.68 -18.94 -2.51
C GLU A 98 -3.20 -19.24 -2.79
N MET A 99 -2.37 -18.20 -2.97
CA MET A 99 -0.95 -18.34 -3.28
C MET A 99 -0.07 -18.55 -2.04
N LYS A 100 -0.39 -17.92 -0.90
CA LYS A 100 0.44 -17.87 0.31
C LYS A 100 0.92 -19.24 0.80
N PRO A 101 0.08 -20.30 0.91
CA PRO A 101 0.52 -21.61 1.40
C PRO A 101 1.61 -22.27 0.54
N ARG A 102 1.72 -21.86 -0.73
CA ARG A 102 2.64 -22.48 -1.71
C ARG A 102 3.77 -21.55 -2.15
N ALA A 103 3.76 -20.30 -1.68
CA ALA A 103 4.69 -19.27 -2.11
C ALA A 103 6.12 -19.53 -1.61
N SER A 104 6.27 -20.00 -0.36
CA SER A 104 7.54 -20.23 0.33
C SER A 104 8.48 -21.23 -0.36
N VAL A 105 7.96 -22.02 -1.30
CA VAL A 105 8.71 -23.07 -2.01
C VAL A 105 9.67 -22.49 -3.06
N HIS A 106 9.47 -21.25 -3.52
CA HIS A 106 10.30 -20.65 -4.57
C HIS A 106 10.36 -19.13 -4.48
N LYS A 107 11.56 -18.54 -4.64
CA LYS A 107 11.80 -17.08 -4.53
C LYS A 107 10.83 -16.25 -5.40
N THR A 108 10.66 -16.61 -6.67
CA THR A 108 9.72 -15.93 -7.59
C THR A 108 8.27 -16.01 -7.13
N ARG A 109 7.84 -17.13 -6.55
CA ARG A 109 6.47 -17.31 -6.06
C ARG A 109 6.24 -16.52 -4.78
N SER A 110 7.21 -16.49 -3.87
CA SER A 110 7.21 -15.57 -2.73
C SER A 110 7.11 -14.11 -3.18
N ARG A 111 7.95 -13.68 -4.14
CA ARG A 111 7.89 -12.33 -4.71
C ARG A 111 6.51 -12.01 -5.27
N ASN A 112 5.94 -12.88 -6.11
CA ASN A 112 4.62 -12.66 -6.71
C ASN A 112 3.52 -12.58 -5.63
N SER A 113 3.58 -13.43 -4.62
CA SER A 113 2.63 -13.40 -3.48
C SER A 113 2.69 -12.06 -2.72
N TYR A 114 3.90 -11.53 -2.49
CA TYR A 114 4.06 -10.21 -1.87
C TYR A 114 3.59 -9.07 -2.77
N LEU A 115 3.83 -9.16 -4.09
CA LEU A 115 3.34 -8.17 -5.06
C LEU A 115 1.82 -8.04 -4.96
N ILE A 116 1.13 -9.17 -4.95
CA ILE A 116 -0.34 -9.23 -4.87
C ILE A 116 -0.83 -8.69 -3.52
N ALA A 117 -0.11 -8.96 -2.42
CA ALA A 117 -0.45 -8.39 -1.11
C ALA A 117 -0.33 -6.85 -1.09
N GLY A 118 0.76 -6.30 -1.64
CA GLY A 118 0.94 -4.85 -1.77
C GLY A 118 -0.13 -4.20 -2.65
N MET A 119 -0.49 -4.86 -3.77
CA MET A 119 -1.61 -4.41 -4.60
C MET A 119 -2.92 -4.41 -3.81
N ALA A 120 -3.26 -5.47 -3.07
CA ALA A 120 -4.47 -5.52 -2.24
C ALA A 120 -4.54 -4.36 -1.23
N GLN A 121 -3.43 -4.07 -0.55
CA GLN A 121 -3.35 -2.96 0.40
C GLN A 121 -3.59 -1.60 -0.28
N ARG A 122 -3.00 -1.38 -1.46
CA ARG A 122 -3.19 -0.17 -2.26
C ARG A 122 -4.66 0.01 -2.65
N GLU A 123 -5.31 -1.05 -3.12
CA GLU A 123 -6.73 -1.00 -3.52
C GLU A 123 -7.65 -0.76 -2.32
N PHE A 124 -7.35 -1.33 -1.14
CA PHE A 124 -8.06 -0.98 0.10
C PHE A 124 -7.88 0.49 0.48
N ALA A 125 -6.67 1.02 0.34
CA ALA A 125 -6.40 2.43 0.63
C ALA A 125 -7.24 3.33 -0.29
N HIS A 126 -7.25 3.05 -1.60
CA HIS A 126 -8.13 3.75 -2.53
C HIS A 126 -9.61 3.63 -2.15
N THR A 127 -10.08 2.43 -1.83
CA THR A 127 -11.47 2.21 -1.39
C THR A 127 -11.85 3.14 -0.24
N CYS A 128 -10.99 3.25 0.78
CA CYS A 128 -11.22 4.10 1.94
C CYS A 128 -11.18 5.61 1.63
N LEU A 129 -10.47 6.01 0.58
CA LEU A 129 -10.37 7.42 0.14
C LEU A 129 -11.58 7.86 -0.69
N PHE A 130 -12.19 6.95 -1.43
CA PHE A 130 -13.25 7.25 -2.41
C PHE A 130 -14.66 7.01 -1.87
N LEU A 131 -14.86 6.01 -0.99
CA LEU A 131 -16.17 5.74 -0.41
C LEU A 131 -16.52 6.66 0.77
N LYS A 132 -17.81 6.89 0.97
CA LYS A 132 -18.34 7.49 2.20
C LYS A 132 -17.99 6.63 3.42
N GLU A 133 -17.75 7.27 4.56
CA GLU A 133 -17.40 6.59 5.80
C GLU A 133 -18.41 5.51 6.22
N SER A 134 -19.71 5.79 6.06
CA SER A 134 -20.77 4.82 6.38
C SER A 134 -20.62 3.50 5.64
N ASP A 135 -20.04 3.52 4.43
CA ASP A 135 -19.80 2.33 3.63
C ASP A 135 -18.42 1.74 3.88
N ALA A 136 -17.38 2.57 3.98
CA ALA A 136 -16.04 2.10 4.32
C ALA A 136 -16.01 1.37 5.68
N ALA A 137 -16.81 1.83 6.65
CA ALA A 137 -16.93 1.22 7.98
C ALA A 137 -17.55 -0.18 7.96
N LYS A 138 -18.31 -0.55 6.92
CA LYS A 138 -18.91 -1.89 6.78
C LYS A 138 -17.90 -2.93 6.30
N ILE A 139 -16.82 -2.51 5.64
CA ILE A 139 -15.87 -3.39 4.95
C ILE A 139 -15.26 -4.47 5.87
N PRO A 140 -14.77 -4.17 7.09
CA PRO A 140 -14.19 -5.18 7.99
C PRO A 140 -15.13 -6.33 8.37
N ASP A 141 -16.44 -6.06 8.35
CA ASP A 141 -17.48 -6.97 8.82
C ASP A 141 -18.23 -7.67 7.67
N ILE A 142 -17.80 -7.45 6.43
CA ILE A 142 -18.24 -8.20 5.27
C ILE A 142 -18.02 -9.70 5.51
N CYS A 143 -19.01 -10.54 5.19
CA CYS A 143 -19.04 -11.97 5.47
C CYS A 143 -17.95 -12.76 4.70
N THR A 144 -16.71 -12.74 5.18
CA THR A 144 -15.56 -13.30 4.47
C THR A 144 -15.67 -14.81 4.24
N THR A 145 -16.40 -15.53 5.09
CA THR A 145 -16.69 -16.96 4.93
C THR A 145 -17.49 -17.25 3.66
N ALA A 146 -18.42 -16.38 3.28
CA ALA A 146 -19.16 -16.50 2.02
C ALA A 146 -18.29 -16.31 0.77
N PHE A 147 -17.12 -15.65 0.93
CA PHE A 147 -16.16 -15.40 -0.15
C PHE A 147 -14.94 -16.32 -0.07
N GLY A 148 -14.91 -17.28 0.87
CA GLY A 148 -13.78 -18.16 1.09
C GLY A 148 -12.50 -17.43 1.50
N ILE A 149 -12.59 -16.26 2.14
CA ILE A 149 -11.46 -15.53 2.72
C ILE A 149 -11.53 -15.68 4.25
N SER A 150 -10.40 -15.97 4.89
CA SER A 150 -10.31 -15.97 6.35
C SER A 150 -10.52 -14.55 6.88
N GLY A 151 -11.34 -14.41 7.93
CA GLY A 151 -11.65 -13.10 8.52
C GLY A 151 -10.41 -12.36 9.00
N GLU A 152 -9.41 -13.08 9.50
CA GLU A 152 -8.11 -12.51 9.91
C GLU A 152 -7.35 -11.89 8.73
N THR A 153 -7.23 -12.60 7.60
CA THR A 153 -6.54 -12.09 6.41
C THR A 153 -7.22 -10.83 5.89
N TRP A 154 -8.55 -10.85 5.81
CA TRP A 154 -9.35 -9.71 5.37
C TRP A 154 -9.17 -8.49 6.27
N ARG A 155 -9.36 -8.67 7.59
CA ARG A 155 -9.24 -7.58 8.57
C ARG A 155 -7.83 -7.01 8.61
N THR A 156 -6.80 -7.83 8.50
CA THR A 156 -5.40 -7.38 8.50
C THR A 156 -5.10 -6.54 7.25
N ALA A 157 -5.49 -7.02 6.06
CA ALA A 157 -5.29 -6.28 4.82
C ALA A 157 -6.06 -4.94 4.81
N PHE A 158 -7.31 -4.96 5.27
CA PHE A 158 -8.11 -3.75 5.43
C PHE A 158 -7.48 -2.76 6.40
N ALA A 159 -7.01 -3.23 7.57
CA ALA A 159 -6.35 -2.36 8.55
C ALA A 159 -5.11 -1.69 7.96
N GLY A 160 -4.31 -2.42 7.19
CA GLY A 160 -3.19 -1.87 6.43
C GLY A 160 -3.64 -0.76 5.46
N GLY A 161 -4.58 -1.06 4.57
CA GLY A 161 -5.09 -0.09 3.59
C GLY A 161 -5.71 1.15 4.24
N ARG A 162 -6.49 0.98 5.31
CA ARG A 162 -7.07 2.08 6.09
C ARG A 162 -6.00 2.97 6.73
N SER A 163 -4.94 2.38 7.28
CA SER A 163 -3.80 3.14 7.81
C SER A 163 -3.12 3.97 6.73
N VAL A 164 -2.92 3.41 5.53
CA VAL A 164 -2.36 4.15 4.40
C VAL A 164 -3.28 5.29 3.97
N ALA A 165 -4.59 5.06 3.85
CA ALA A 165 -5.58 6.09 3.53
C ALA A 165 -5.59 7.24 4.55
N ARG A 166 -5.53 6.91 5.84
CA ARG A 166 -5.42 7.89 6.93
C ARG A 166 -4.18 8.76 6.79
N VAL A 167 -3.05 8.15 6.45
CA VAL A 167 -1.79 8.88 6.21
C VAL A 167 -1.88 9.79 4.99
N ILE A 168 -2.46 9.31 3.90
CA ILE A 168 -2.69 10.10 2.68
C ILE A 168 -3.55 11.33 2.97
N HIS A 169 -4.65 11.17 3.71
CA HIS A 169 -5.53 12.29 4.08
C HIS A 169 -4.79 13.37 4.85
N ALA A 170 -4.00 13.01 5.87
CA ALA A 170 -3.26 13.98 6.67
C ALA A 170 -2.23 14.75 5.84
N PHE A 171 -1.51 14.07 4.93
CA PHE A 171 -0.54 14.74 4.05
C PHE A 171 -1.22 15.66 3.04
N LYS A 172 -2.33 15.21 2.44
CA LYS A 172 -3.10 16.04 1.49
C LYS A 172 -3.70 17.28 2.16
N TYR A 173 -4.16 17.17 3.41
CA TYR A 173 -4.63 18.32 4.19
C TYR A 173 -3.55 19.41 4.34
N LEU A 174 -2.28 19.02 4.36
CA LEU A 174 -1.14 19.95 4.37
C LEU A 174 -0.69 20.41 2.98
N GLY A 175 -1.48 20.17 1.94
CA GLY A 175 -1.17 20.53 0.56
C GLY A 175 -0.03 19.70 -0.05
N ALA A 176 0.26 18.52 0.50
CA ALA A 176 1.24 17.61 -0.09
C ALA A 176 0.63 16.88 -1.29
N GLU A 177 1.51 16.52 -2.23
CA GLU A 177 1.17 15.55 -3.26
C GLU A 177 1.58 14.15 -2.81
N THR A 178 0.72 13.17 -3.03
CA THR A 178 0.90 11.80 -2.59
C THR A 178 0.86 10.85 -3.77
N PHE A 179 1.71 9.83 -3.77
CA PHE A 179 1.81 8.84 -4.83
C PHE A 179 1.95 7.44 -4.24
N PHE A 180 1.28 6.47 -4.85
CA PHE A 180 1.61 5.07 -4.62
C PHE A 180 2.88 4.70 -5.41
N PRO A 181 3.84 4.00 -4.79
CA PRO A 181 4.93 3.38 -5.53
C PRO A 181 4.40 2.30 -6.47
N ILE A 182 5.19 1.93 -7.49
CA ILE A 182 4.95 0.67 -8.19
C ILE A 182 5.09 -0.48 -7.21
N ALA A 183 4.30 -1.54 -7.36
CA ALA A 183 4.31 -2.66 -6.42
C ALA A 183 5.69 -3.34 -6.33
N TYR A 184 6.55 -3.23 -7.35
CA TYR A 184 7.95 -3.65 -7.29
C TYR A 184 8.77 -2.89 -6.23
N ILE A 185 8.64 -1.56 -6.18
CA ILE A 185 9.35 -0.71 -5.22
C ILE A 185 8.78 -0.92 -3.82
N ASP A 186 7.47 -1.14 -3.71
CA ASP A 186 6.82 -1.54 -2.46
C ASP A 186 7.40 -2.86 -1.92
N ILE A 187 7.41 -3.95 -2.70
CA ILE A 187 7.87 -5.25 -2.19
C ILE A 187 9.38 -5.33 -1.92
N GLN A 188 10.21 -4.62 -2.68
CA GLN A 188 11.66 -4.66 -2.51
C GLN A 188 12.16 -3.60 -1.54
N GLY A 189 11.53 -2.44 -1.59
CA GLY A 189 11.92 -1.26 -0.85
C GLY A 189 11.08 -0.94 0.36
N ARG A 190 9.99 -1.68 0.59
CA ARG A 190 9.03 -1.48 1.70
C ARG A 190 8.55 -0.03 1.83
N ILE A 191 8.37 0.62 0.68
CA ILE A 191 7.83 1.97 0.61
C ILE A 191 6.33 1.80 0.34
N ASP A 192 5.50 2.17 1.31
CA ASP A 192 4.04 2.14 1.17
C ASP A 192 3.52 3.41 0.47
N LEU A 193 4.18 4.56 0.70
CA LEU A 193 3.73 5.85 0.20
C LEU A 193 4.90 6.79 -0.12
N LEU A 194 4.76 7.54 -1.21
CA LEU A 194 5.66 8.63 -1.58
C LEU A 194 4.92 9.96 -1.39
N VAL A 195 5.55 10.91 -0.70
CA VAL A 195 4.94 12.22 -0.43
C VAL A 195 5.89 13.33 -0.85
N ARG A 196 5.36 14.35 -1.53
CA ARG A 196 6.09 15.53 -1.97
C ARG A 196 5.45 16.79 -1.43
N PHE A 197 6.26 17.71 -0.92
CA PHE A 197 5.85 19.06 -0.53
C PHE A 197 6.43 20.08 -1.53
N PRO A 198 5.70 20.50 -2.56
CA PRO A 198 6.25 21.37 -3.61
C PRO A 198 6.83 22.67 -3.07
N ALA A 199 6.16 23.31 -2.11
CA ALA A 199 6.60 24.59 -1.52
C ALA A 199 7.87 24.46 -0.66
N LYS A 200 8.10 23.31 -0.04
CA LYS A 200 9.27 23.04 0.81
C LYS A 200 10.40 22.33 0.04
N GLY A 201 10.06 21.80 -1.14
CA GLY A 201 10.90 20.98 -1.98
C GLY A 201 11.47 19.74 -1.27
N LEU A 202 10.71 19.20 -0.34
CA LEU A 202 11.02 17.98 0.39
C LEU A 202 10.19 16.82 -0.18
N GLY A 203 10.81 15.65 -0.29
CA GLY A 203 10.14 14.38 -0.51
C GLY A 203 10.28 13.44 0.70
N LEU A 204 9.32 12.54 0.87
CA LEU A 204 9.34 11.48 1.87
C LEU A 204 9.07 10.14 1.19
N CYS A 205 9.86 9.14 1.56
CA CYS A 205 9.57 7.74 1.32
C CYS A 205 9.06 7.17 2.63
N ILE A 206 7.83 6.68 2.64
CA ILE A 206 7.12 6.34 3.88
C ILE A 206 6.84 4.85 3.93
N GLN A 207 7.22 4.22 5.04
CA GLN A 207 6.76 2.90 5.45
C GLN A 207 5.71 3.04 6.55
N ILE A 208 4.59 2.35 6.42
CA ILE A 208 3.45 2.42 7.33
C ILE A 208 3.24 1.05 7.96
N LYS A 209 3.50 0.96 9.26
CA LYS A 209 3.30 -0.26 10.05
C LYS A 209 1.99 -0.13 10.82
N THR A 210 1.15 -1.15 10.73
CA THR A 210 -0.17 -1.19 11.39
C THR A 210 -0.20 -2.27 12.46
N ALA A 211 -0.67 -1.91 13.65
CA ALA A 211 -1.02 -2.84 14.72
C ALA A 211 -2.54 -2.95 14.89
N ASN A 212 -2.99 -3.92 15.70
CA ASN A 212 -4.43 -4.23 15.85
C ASN A 212 -5.29 -3.08 16.44
N SER A 213 -4.69 -2.16 17.20
CA SER A 213 -5.34 -0.92 17.65
C SER A 213 -4.96 0.18 16.67
N LEU A 214 -5.89 1.03 16.20
CA LEU A 214 -5.56 2.18 15.33
C LEU A 214 -5.47 3.51 16.11
N LYS A 215 -5.46 3.46 17.45
CA LYS A 215 -5.66 4.63 18.31
C LYS A 215 -4.43 5.52 18.48
N SER A 216 -3.23 4.93 18.58
CA SER A 216 -1.99 5.68 18.68
C SER A 216 -1.31 5.83 17.33
N VAL A 217 -0.59 6.92 17.14
CA VAL A 217 0.29 7.11 15.99
C VAL A 217 1.66 7.45 16.56
N GLN A 218 2.71 6.88 15.97
CA GLN A 218 4.09 7.24 16.22
C GLN A 218 4.79 7.39 14.87
N TYR A 219 5.86 8.16 14.81
CA TYR A 219 6.73 8.22 13.63
C TYR A 219 8.19 8.26 14.04
N ARG A 220 9.08 7.82 13.14
CA ARG A 220 10.53 8.02 13.27
C ARG A 220 11.16 8.18 11.89
N PHE A 221 12.23 8.98 11.83
CA PHE A 221 13.11 8.96 10.67
C PHE A 221 14.09 7.80 10.81
N VAL A 222 14.23 6.99 9.77
CA VAL A 222 15.17 5.87 9.79
C VAL A 222 16.58 6.42 9.52
N PRO A 223 17.56 6.17 10.40
CA PRO A 223 18.91 6.69 10.22
C PRO A 223 19.52 6.23 8.90
N GLU A 224 20.04 7.18 8.14
CA GLU A 224 20.93 6.86 7.02
C GLU A 224 22.32 6.59 7.58
N VAL A 225 22.56 5.34 7.97
CA VAL A 225 23.89 4.92 8.41
C VAL A 225 24.80 4.70 7.20
N PRO A 226 26.08 5.06 7.29
CA PRO A 226 27.10 4.63 6.33
C PRO A 226 27.04 3.12 6.08
N PHE A 227 27.43 2.67 4.88
CA PHE A 227 27.32 1.27 4.48
C PHE A 227 27.94 0.27 5.49
N HIS A 228 29.04 0.65 6.13
CA HIS A 228 29.75 -0.17 7.11
C HIS A 228 29.04 -0.31 8.47
N GLN A 229 28.00 0.49 8.74
CA GLN A 229 27.17 0.46 9.95
C GLN A 229 25.78 -0.17 9.68
N LYS A 230 25.52 -0.65 8.45
CA LYS A 230 24.22 -1.24 8.10
C LYS A 230 23.85 -2.47 8.92
N GLU A 231 24.85 -3.22 9.39
CA GLU A 231 24.63 -4.41 10.24
C GLU A 231 24.08 -4.06 11.63
N GLU A 232 24.21 -2.79 12.05
CA GLU A 232 23.62 -2.28 13.30
C GLU A 232 22.12 -1.96 13.18
N LEU A 233 21.56 -1.97 11.97
CA LEU A 233 20.13 -1.76 11.72
C LEU A 233 19.35 -3.07 11.72
N THR A 234 18.07 -2.99 12.08
CA THR A 234 17.14 -4.11 11.90
C THR A 234 17.06 -4.52 10.42
N ARG A 235 16.77 -5.79 10.13
CA ARG A 235 16.62 -6.25 8.74
C ARG A 235 15.57 -5.45 7.97
N ASP A 236 14.48 -5.09 8.63
CA ASP A 236 13.42 -4.28 8.01
C ASP A 236 13.93 -2.89 7.61
N ASP A 237 14.69 -2.23 8.50
CA ASP A 237 15.29 -0.91 8.20
C ASP A 237 16.31 -1.01 7.07
N GLN A 238 17.10 -2.09 7.02
CA GLN A 238 18.03 -2.32 5.90
C GLN A 238 17.30 -2.43 4.57
N TYR A 239 16.22 -3.22 4.49
CA TYR A 239 15.41 -3.34 3.27
C TYR A 239 14.77 -2.01 2.87
N PHE A 240 14.24 -1.27 3.83
CA PHE A 240 13.63 0.04 3.59
C PHE A 240 14.65 1.03 2.99
N LEU A 241 15.85 1.12 3.58
CA LEU A 241 16.90 2.01 3.08
C LEU A 241 17.46 1.59 1.70
N ILE A 242 17.49 0.28 1.39
CA ILE A 242 17.82 -0.20 0.04
C ILE A 242 16.80 0.34 -0.96
N GLY A 243 15.51 0.17 -0.69
CA GLY A 243 14.42 0.71 -1.52
C GLY A 243 14.53 2.20 -1.79
N ILE A 244 14.81 2.96 -0.74
CA ILE A 244 14.96 4.42 -0.83
C ILE A 244 16.17 4.80 -1.66
N THR A 245 17.27 4.07 -1.52
CA THR A 245 18.47 4.29 -2.34
C THR A 245 18.16 4.06 -3.82
N GLU A 246 17.47 2.97 -4.16
CA GLU A 246 17.06 2.69 -5.53
C GLU A 246 16.11 3.76 -6.09
N PHE A 247 15.12 4.17 -5.29
CA PHE A 247 14.19 5.24 -5.65
C PHE A 247 14.90 6.57 -5.93
N ARG A 248 15.85 6.96 -5.07
CA ARG A 248 16.63 8.20 -5.20
C ARG A 248 17.55 8.20 -6.41
N ASN A 249 18.10 7.04 -6.79
CA ASN A 249 18.91 6.93 -8.01
C ASN A 249 18.11 7.27 -9.28
N GLN A 250 16.78 7.12 -9.24
CA GLN A 250 15.88 7.40 -10.36
C GLN A 250 15.17 8.76 -10.23
N ASN A 251 15.18 9.38 -9.04
CA ASN A 251 14.41 10.58 -8.74
C ASN A 251 15.28 11.67 -8.10
N THR A 252 15.25 12.86 -8.69
CA THR A 252 15.98 14.03 -8.17
C THR A 252 15.34 14.58 -6.89
N GLY A 253 16.15 15.08 -5.97
CA GLY A 253 15.69 15.79 -4.76
C GLY A 253 16.05 15.10 -3.46
N THR A 254 15.68 15.71 -2.34
CA THR A 254 15.90 15.16 -0.99
C THR A 254 14.66 14.35 -0.59
N TRP A 255 14.82 13.04 -0.39
CA TRP A 255 13.72 12.09 -0.16
C TRP A 255 13.90 11.32 1.14
N LEU A 256 13.41 11.83 2.28
CA LEU A 256 13.77 11.28 3.58
C LEU A 256 13.01 9.96 3.90
N PRO A 257 13.69 8.98 4.52
CA PRO A 257 13.05 7.78 5.07
C PRO A 257 12.19 8.12 6.28
N LEU A 258 10.89 7.85 6.21
CA LEU A 258 9.97 8.01 7.33
C LEU A 258 9.27 6.68 7.60
N GLU A 259 9.30 6.23 8.83
CA GLU A 259 8.43 5.16 9.29
C GLU A 259 7.30 5.77 10.13
N ILE A 260 6.06 5.35 9.87
CA ILE A 260 4.88 5.69 10.66
C ILE A 260 4.28 4.40 11.22
N GLN A 261 4.10 4.34 12.52
CA GLN A 261 3.46 3.23 13.22
C GLN A 261 2.08 3.71 13.65
N ILE A 262 1.04 3.05 13.16
CA ILE A 262 -0.33 3.23 13.63
C ILE A 262 -0.66 2.05 14.54
N GLY A 263 -0.89 2.36 15.80
CA GLY A 263 -1.34 1.44 16.84
C GLY A 263 -0.44 1.26 18.05
N ASN A 264 -0.88 0.39 18.96
CA ASN A 264 -0.30 0.23 20.30
C ASN A 264 0.99 -0.61 20.29
N MET A 265 1.95 -0.28 19.43
CA MET A 265 3.31 -0.80 19.51
C MET A 265 4.26 0.39 19.57
N ALA A 266 5.06 0.45 20.62
CA ALA A 266 6.14 1.43 20.70
C ALA A 266 7.27 1.01 19.77
N TYR A 267 7.95 1.97 19.14
CA TYR A 267 9.22 1.67 18.47
C TYR A 267 10.24 1.12 19.48
N THR A 268 10.93 0.04 19.10
CA THR A 268 11.90 -0.62 19.97
C THR A 268 13.25 0.10 20.03
N GLU A 269 13.64 0.92 19.05
CA GLU A 269 14.97 1.56 19.02
C GLU A 269 15.01 2.95 18.33
N LYS A 270 16.03 3.75 18.73
CA LYS A 270 16.45 5.11 18.33
C LYS A 270 15.48 5.95 17.47
N TYR A 271 14.87 6.92 18.14
CA TYR A 271 14.19 8.06 17.50
C TYR A 271 15.22 9.03 16.93
N ILE A 272 15.04 9.41 15.67
CA ILE A 272 15.74 10.56 15.09
C ILE A 272 14.71 11.64 14.90
N ASP A 273 15.00 12.81 15.47
CA ASP A 273 14.19 13.98 15.28
C ASP A 273 14.18 14.38 13.79
N PRO A 274 13.03 14.87 13.27
CA PRO A 274 13.03 15.52 11.98
C PRO A 274 14.09 16.64 11.95
N PRO A 275 14.77 16.86 10.82
CA PRO A 275 15.55 18.07 10.62
C PRO A 275 14.76 19.32 11.03
N ASP A 276 15.41 20.29 11.69
CA ASP A 276 14.74 21.49 12.20
C ASP A 276 13.94 22.23 11.12
N SER A 277 14.44 22.20 9.88
CA SER A 277 13.81 22.82 8.70
C SER A 277 12.44 22.23 8.35
N ILE A 278 12.09 21.04 8.83
CA ILE A 278 10.83 20.35 8.54
C ILE A 278 10.03 19.99 9.79
N LYS A 279 10.63 20.13 10.98
CA LYS A 279 10.07 19.74 12.28
C LYS A 279 8.66 20.28 12.53
N GLN A 280 8.45 21.59 12.37
CA GLN A 280 7.13 22.20 12.59
C GLN A 280 6.05 21.65 11.64
N GLY A 281 6.39 21.40 10.37
CA GLY A 281 5.46 20.81 9.41
C GLY A 281 5.13 19.35 9.72
N PHE A 282 6.10 18.63 10.27
CA PHE A 282 5.93 17.27 10.76
C PHE A 282 5.08 17.19 12.02
N GLU A 283 5.27 18.11 12.97
CA GLU A 283 4.44 18.21 14.18
C GLU A 283 2.98 18.53 13.83
N GLN A 284 2.75 19.45 12.88
CA GLN A 284 1.40 19.73 12.36
C GLN A 284 0.78 18.52 11.67
N MET A 285 1.56 17.81 10.84
CA MET A 285 1.12 16.57 10.19
C MET A 285 0.75 15.50 11.21
N PHE A 286 1.57 15.34 12.24
CA PHE A 286 1.35 14.38 13.30
C PHE A 286 0.13 14.74 14.14
N GLN A 287 -0.08 16.02 14.45
CA GLN A 287 -1.32 16.49 15.08
C GLN A 287 -2.52 16.12 14.22
N VAL A 288 -2.51 16.44 12.92
CA VAL A 288 -3.58 16.08 12.00
C VAL A 288 -3.80 14.55 11.98
N LEU A 289 -2.75 13.74 11.90
CA LEU A 289 -2.87 12.28 11.98
C LEU A 289 -3.49 11.81 13.30
N CYS A 290 -3.12 12.39 14.42
CA CYS A 290 -3.64 12.04 15.75
C CYS A 290 -5.10 12.48 15.95
N PHE A 291 -5.48 13.64 15.42
CA PHE A 291 -6.85 14.18 15.49
C PHE A 291 -7.79 13.55 14.46
N ILE A 292 -7.24 13.13 13.32
CA ILE A 292 -7.88 12.19 12.41
C ILE A 292 -7.90 10.83 13.13
N HIS A 293 -8.77 10.68 14.12
CA HIS A 293 -9.19 9.37 14.59
C HIS A 293 -9.97 8.65 13.48
N ASP A 294 -10.62 9.45 12.62
CA ASP A 294 -11.12 9.13 11.29
C ASP A 294 -11.12 10.40 10.41
N PRO A 295 -10.82 10.33 9.11
CA PRO A 295 -10.59 11.49 8.23
C PRO A 295 -11.85 12.31 7.86
N GLN A 296 -12.86 12.32 8.73
CA GLN A 296 -14.22 12.80 8.41
C GLN A 296 -14.85 13.68 9.51
N SER A 297 -14.14 14.05 10.58
CA SER A 297 -14.67 14.96 11.60
C SER A 297 -14.56 16.45 11.25
N SER A 298 -14.45 16.79 9.96
CA SER A 298 -14.40 18.16 9.43
C SER A 298 -15.16 18.27 8.13
#